data_AF-A0A959FUN1-F1
#
_entry.id   AF-A0A959FUN1-F1
#
_cell.length_a   1.000
_cell.length_b   1.000
_cell.length_c   1.000
_cell.angle_alpha   90.00
_cell.angle_beta   90.00
_cell.angle_gamma   90.00
#
_symmetry.space_group_name_H-M   'P 1'
#
loop_
_entity.id
_entity.type
_entity.pdbx_description
1 polymer ?
#
loop_
_entity_poly.entity_id
_entity_poly.type
_entity_poly.pdbx_seq_one_letter_code
_entity_poly.pdbx_strand_id
1 'polypeptide(L)'
;MQKALFCLFFLLGTAPLLLAQKIENPQIKERIEKYKADSRGPYKDIRWFCEDGTFAQPKEQCAQPGGVQRARYKDEIVALGKSNHIFLGQILSTTPEKDFWDAANYNSRLKQYQLEKYLRRIDDGWILQKAQYYRGAYQIEDEEAWGIDFFSWLIQQDAVLEKQFFLLRQAIKDIPHRGEDNKTMNVRAVSKQIADAYPAFMDLRVKIHGQPEVSDIDKVIAFKAQHEGKLTAALLKNFDTLIADMQAVYAPVDLSELNRYLKNISKEAPIYTSLTNYINGYTKQEPARVMATAEMLEEIRQSVPTVKGKKARLALLDLSNALEEIFFVEAGKWEPATVGEATEKICYLGTATVGTGFVEDWEWDQVVNILAPLNEKEISLEQLTHYVDRAGSLIEWGTGMVNGVYKDVINLYNGFEPMSYGFLDDRIRGSVLLPLGTAVSDLSDFVARQSKLTNNVMNVSNQNGFRGLNPGYALGELVVVDDVEEIEVSKDKIYVFHNPPSDLKPVAGIMTVTEGNMVSHVQLLARNLAIPNAVLSLKNKEDLSRFAGEQVFFAVSNKGTVVMKAAAKMSAAEKALFAEKKRSEERITVPIEKMDLSQTGVLNLRTVNAASSGKLCGPKAANLGQLKAYFP
;
A
#
# COMPACT_ATOMS: atom_id res chain seq x y z
N MET A 1 -58.50 32.58 33.88
CA MET A 1 -57.64 32.62 32.67
C MET A 1 -56.18 32.63 33.10
N GLN A 2 -55.57 31.47 33.29
CA GLN A 2 -54.12 31.24 33.50
C GLN A 2 -54.00 29.78 33.90
N LYS A 3 -53.68 28.90 32.94
CA LYS A 3 -53.22 27.49 33.11
C LYS A 3 -53.26 26.65 31.82
N ALA A 4 -53.58 27.23 30.66
CA ALA A 4 -53.64 26.48 29.40
C ALA A 4 -52.56 26.85 28.36
N LEU A 5 -51.50 27.59 28.75
CA LEU A 5 -50.53 28.15 27.80
C LEU A 5 -49.06 27.80 28.10
N PHE A 6 -48.79 26.61 28.67
CA PHE A 6 -47.41 26.20 28.96
C PHE A 6 -47.03 24.79 28.47
N CYS A 7 -47.95 24.06 27.81
CA CYS A 7 -47.66 22.72 27.28
C CYS A 7 -47.52 22.65 25.75
N LEU A 8 -47.58 23.77 25.03
CA LEU A 8 -47.51 23.76 23.55
C LEU A 8 -46.16 24.20 22.97
N PHE A 9 -45.12 24.38 23.80
CA PHE A 9 -43.80 24.89 23.35
C PHE A 9 -42.64 23.89 23.48
N PHE A 10 -42.91 22.63 23.85
CA PHE A 10 -41.87 21.60 24.02
C PHE A 10 -41.90 20.47 22.98
N LEU A 11 -42.63 20.65 21.89
CA LEU A 11 -42.82 19.63 20.83
C LEU A 11 -42.30 20.04 19.44
N LEU A 12 -41.58 21.17 19.34
CA LEU A 12 -40.93 21.65 18.12
C LEU A 12 -39.43 21.82 18.37
N GLY A 13 -38.68 20.72 18.34
CA GLY A 13 -37.25 20.81 18.65
C GLY A 13 -36.39 19.56 18.49
N THR A 14 -36.86 18.53 17.78
CA THR A 14 -35.97 17.44 17.33
C THR A 14 -36.40 17.02 15.94
N ALA A 15 -36.06 17.83 14.93
CA ALA A 15 -35.96 17.28 13.59
C ALA A 15 -34.84 16.22 13.66
N PRO A 16 -35.12 14.92 13.43
CA PRO A 16 -34.04 13.99 13.21
C PRO A 16 -33.26 14.54 12.01
N LEU A 17 -31.95 14.71 12.17
CA LEU A 17 -31.06 14.85 11.02
C LEU A 17 -31.37 13.66 10.11
N LEU A 18 -32.12 13.91 9.03
CA LEU A 18 -32.34 12.95 7.96
C LEU A 18 -30.99 12.77 7.28
N LEU A 19 -30.12 11.97 7.90
CA LEU A 19 -28.97 11.42 7.21
C LEU A 19 -29.54 10.56 6.10
N ALA A 20 -29.26 10.95 4.85
CA ALA A 20 -29.65 10.19 3.68
C ALA A 20 -29.23 8.73 3.90
N GLN A 21 -30.16 7.79 3.71
CA GLN A 21 -29.89 6.37 3.91
C GLN A 21 -28.72 5.96 3.01
N LYS A 22 -27.71 5.29 3.58
CA LYS A 22 -26.57 4.78 2.82
C LYS A 22 -27.08 3.82 1.74
N ILE A 23 -26.52 3.95 0.55
CA ILE A 23 -26.78 3.06 -0.58
C ILE A 23 -25.94 1.80 -0.36
N GLU A 24 -26.54 0.63 -0.52
CA GLU A 24 -25.86 -0.66 -0.31
C GLU A 24 -24.94 -1.01 -1.48
N ASN A 25 -23.85 -1.75 -1.20
CA ASN A 25 -22.83 -2.09 -2.18
C ASN A 25 -23.36 -2.74 -3.48
N PRO A 26 -24.33 -3.67 -3.46
CA PRO A 26 -24.88 -4.24 -4.69
C PRO A 26 -25.52 -3.19 -5.62
N GLN A 27 -26.17 -2.17 -5.05
CA GLN A 27 -26.78 -1.08 -5.82
C GLN A 27 -25.71 -0.16 -6.40
N ILE A 28 -24.61 0.09 -5.67
CA ILE A 28 -23.48 0.87 -6.18
C ILE A 28 -22.81 0.14 -7.34
N LYS A 29 -22.62 -1.18 -7.22
CA LYS A 29 -22.05 -2.03 -8.28
C LYS A 29 -22.89 -1.97 -9.56
N GLU A 30 -24.21 -2.08 -9.45
CA GLU A 30 -25.12 -1.95 -10.60
C GLU A 30 -25.00 -0.58 -11.28
N ARG A 31 -24.91 0.50 -10.49
CA ARG A 31 -24.70 1.85 -11.03
C ARG A 31 -23.37 1.99 -11.75
N ILE A 32 -22.29 1.42 -11.23
CA ILE A 32 -20.97 1.43 -11.86
C ILE A 32 -21.03 0.78 -13.24
N GLU A 33 -21.63 -0.40 -13.36
CA GLU A 33 -21.79 -1.09 -14.65
C GLU A 33 -22.62 -0.26 -15.64
N LYS A 34 -23.67 0.41 -15.15
CA LYS A 34 -24.45 1.35 -15.97
C LYS A 34 -23.58 2.52 -16.47
N TYR A 35 -22.71 3.09 -15.63
CA TYR A 35 -21.83 4.18 -16.06
C TYR A 35 -20.78 3.71 -17.07
N LYS A 36 -20.16 2.55 -16.86
CA LYS A 36 -19.23 1.94 -17.82
C LYS A 36 -19.85 1.84 -19.22
N ALA A 37 -21.13 1.46 -19.29
CA ALA A 37 -21.87 1.28 -20.54
C ALA A 37 -22.46 2.57 -21.15
N ASP A 38 -22.48 3.68 -20.42
CA ASP A 38 -23.09 4.96 -20.82
C ASP A 38 -22.07 5.85 -21.57
N SER A 39 -22.49 6.46 -22.69
CA SER A 39 -21.63 7.33 -23.51
C SER A 39 -21.16 8.60 -22.78
N ARG A 40 -21.81 8.98 -21.68
CA ARG A 40 -21.43 10.09 -20.79
C ARG A 40 -20.97 9.61 -19.42
N GLY A 41 -21.00 8.30 -19.13
CA GLY A 41 -20.53 7.74 -17.87
C GLY A 41 -21.23 8.35 -16.65
N PRO A 42 -20.49 8.89 -15.65
CA PRO A 42 -21.06 9.54 -14.47
C PRO A 42 -21.59 10.97 -14.75
N TYR A 43 -21.44 11.47 -15.97
CA TYR A 43 -21.74 12.85 -16.33
C TYR A 43 -23.14 13.03 -16.93
N LYS A 44 -23.75 14.20 -16.70
CA LYS A 44 -25.11 14.57 -17.11
C LYS A 44 -25.10 15.38 -18.42
N ASP A 45 -24.53 16.57 -18.37
CA ASP A 45 -24.41 17.53 -19.47
C ASP A 45 -23.26 18.51 -19.22
N ILE A 46 -22.80 19.18 -20.27
CA ILE A 46 -21.77 20.23 -20.19
C ILE A 46 -22.44 21.56 -19.83
N ARG A 47 -21.82 22.33 -18.95
CA ARG A 47 -22.23 23.67 -18.54
C ARG A 47 -21.01 24.56 -18.35
N TRP A 48 -21.22 25.86 -18.45
CA TRP A 48 -20.30 26.82 -17.83
C TRP A 48 -20.62 26.92 -16.34
N PHE A 49 -19.57 26.84 -15.52
CA PHE A 49 -19.60 27.09 -14.08
C PHE A 49 -19.08 28.51 -13.88
N CYS A 50 -19.97 29.43 -13.54
CA CYS A 50 -19.64 30.85 -13.41
C CYS A 50 -19.15 31.18 -11.99
N GLU A 51 -18.34 32.23 -11.83
CA GLU A 51 -17.79 32.63 -10.52
C GLU A 51 -18.87 33.02 -9.50
N ASP A 52 -20.04 33.46 -9.97
CA ASP A 52 -21.20 33.79 -9.13
C ASP A 52 -21.97 32.55 -8.63
N GLY A 53 -21.50 31.34 -8.96
CA GLY A 53 -22.12 30.06 -8.59
C GLY A 53 -23.27 29.64 -9.50
N THR A 54 -23.57 30.39 -10.57
CA THR A 54 -24.61 30.03 -11.54
C THR A 54 -24.08 29.11 -12.66
N PHE A 55 -25.00 28.52 -13.42
CA PHE A 55 -24.66 27.69 -14.58
C PHE A 55 -25.20 28.30 -15.87
N ALA A 56 -24.37 28.41 -16.90
CA ALA A 56 -24.80 28.82 -18.25
C ALA A 56 -24.77 27.65 -19.26
N GLN A 57 -25.53 27.76 -20.35
CA GLN A 57 -25.49 26.76 -21.44
C GLN A 57 -24.12 26.78 -22.13
N PRO A 58 -23.61 25.67 -22.70
CA PRO A 58 -22.31 25.64 -23.39
C PRO A 58 -22.16 26.67 -24.52
N LYS A 59 -23.28 27.07 -25.15
CA LYS A 59 -23.34 28.07 -26.23
C LYS A 59 -23.52 29.51 -25.72
N GLU A 60 -23.75 29.68 -24.43
CA GLU A 60 -23.85 30.97 -23.75
C GLU A 60 -22.52 31.27 -23.05
N GLN A 61 -22.35 32.51 -22.60
CA GLN A 61 -21.20 32.92 -21.79
C GLN A 61 -21.68 33.24 -20.36
N CYS A 62 -20.81 33.02 -19.38
CA CYS A 62 -21.02 33.58 -18.05
C CYS A 62 -21.16 35.10 -18.14
N ALA A 63 -21.97 35.68 -17.24
CA ALA A 63 -22.16 37.13 -17.19
C ALA A 63 -20.84 37.89 -16.88
N GLN A 64 -19.89 37.21 -16.23
CA GLN A 64 -18.54 37.70 -15.96
C GLN A 64 -17.49 36.73 -16.56
N PRO A 65 -16.32 37.24 -16.98
CA PRO A 65 -15.19 36.40 -17.37
C PRO A 65 -14.73 35.52 -16.20
N GLY A 66 -14.11 34.37 -16.48
CA GLY A 66 -13.53 33.49 -15.46
C GLY A 66 -14.30 32.19 -15.20
N GLY A 67 -15.45 31.99 -15.84
CA GLY A 67 -16.15 30.71 -15.76
C GLY A 67 -15.37 29.56 -16.40
N VAL A 68 -15.60 28.33 -15.92
CA VAL A 68 -14.98 27.09 -16.43
C VAL A 68 -16.02 26.23 -17.11
N GLN A 69 -15.73 25.71 -18.31
CA GLN A 69 -16.63 24.80 -19.01
C GLN A 69 -16.28 23.35 -18.69
N ARG A 70 -17.24 22.61 -18.11
CA ARG A 70 -17.07 21.18 -17.82
C ARG A 70 -18.39 20.44 -17.73
N ALA A 71 -18.32 19.13 -17.57
CA ALA A 71 -19.48 18.29 -17.27
C ALA A 71 -20.01 18.52 -15.84
N ARG A 72 -21.34 18.52 -15.71
CA ARG A 72 -22.02 18.27 -14.44
C ARG A 72 -22.13 16.77 -14.19
N TYR A 73 -22.11 16.38 -12.93
CA TYR A 73 -22.41 15.02 -12.51
C TYR A 73 -23.91 14.71 -12.62
N LYS A 74 -24.24 13.43 -12.81
CA LYS A 74 -25.62 12.95 -12.61
C LYS A 74 -26.05 13.16 -11.15
N ASP A 75 -27.33 13.45 -10.93
CA ASP A 75 -27.83 13.79 -9.58
C ASP A 75 -27.60 12.64 -8.58
N GLU A 76 -27.68 11.40 -9.06
CA GLU A 76 -27.39 10.17 -8.32
C GLU A 76 -25.92 10.00 -7.90
N ILE A 77 -24.96 10.58 -8.64
CA ILE A 77 -23.54 10.63 -8.25
C ILE A 77 -23.33 11.65 -7.12
N VAL A 78 -23.93 12.84 -7.25
CA VAL A 78 -23.86 13.88 -6.21
C VAL A 78 -24.51 13.38 -4.92
N ALA A 79 -25.64 12.67 -5.02
CA ALA A 79 -26.30 12.06 -3.88
C ALA A 79 -25.41 11.00 -3.20
N LEU A 80 -24.75 10.15 -3.99
CA LEU A 80 -23.84 9.11 -3.47
C LEU A 80 -22.66 9.71 -2.67
N GLY A 81 -22.08 10.81 -3.14
CA GLY A 81 -21.05 11.54 -2.41
C GLY A 81 -21.53 12.04 -1.05
N LYS A 82 -22.80 12.48 -0.95
CA LYS A 82 -23.38 12.96 0.31
C LYS A 82 -23.78 11.84 1.27
N SER A 83 -24.32 10.72 0.76
CA SER A 83 -24.84 9.63 1.60
C SER A 83 -23.75 8.64 2.03
N ASN A 84 -22.84 8.31 1.11
CA ASN A 84 -21.85 7.24 1.30
C ASN A 84 -20.41 7.76 1.36
N HIS A 85 -20.18 9.05 1.12
CA HIS A 85 -18.83 9.63 0.99
C HIS A 85 -18.02 8.99 -0.14
N ILE A 86 -18.69 8.60 -1.23
CA ILE A 86 -18.07 8.00 -2.43
C ILE A 86 -18.12 9.00 -3.59
N PHE A 87 -16.96 9.34 -4.12
CA PHE A 87 -16.79 10.35 -5.16
C PHE A 87 -16.33 9.69 -6.47
N LEU A 88 -17.23 9.67 -7.46
CA LEU A 88 -17.00 9.03 -8.75
C LEU A 88 -16.82 10.03 -9.88
N GLY A 89 -15.88 9.77 -10.78
CA GLY A 89 -15.65 10.54 -12.00
C GLY A 89 -15.10 11.93 -11.72
N GLN A 90 -14.28 12.09 -10.69
CA GLN A 90 -13.95 13.39 -10.13
C GLN A 90 -13.28 14.32 -11.17
N ILE A 91 -13.77 15.56 -11.22
CA ILE A 91 -13.28 16.71 -12.00
C ILE A 91 -12.84 17.78 -11.00
N LEU A 92 -11.59 18.22 -11.08
CA LEU A 92 -10.93 19.06 -10.09
C LEU A 92 -11.23 20.54 -10.26
N SER A 93 -11.28 21.05 -11.48
CA SER A 93 -11.32 22.48 -11.89
C SER A 93 -12.37 23.39 -11.23
N THR A 94 -13.35 22.86 -10.49
CA THR A 94 -14.27 23.67 -9.64
C THR A 94 -14.62 22.97 -8.32
N THR A 95 -13.79 22.05 -7.89
CA THR A 95 -13.89 21.44 -6.56
C THR A 95 -13.15 22.33 -5.56
N PRO A 96 -13.77 22.78 -4.45
CA PRO A 96 -13.05 23.53 -3.42
C PRO A 96 -11.88 22.74 -2.84
N GLU A 97 -10.73 23.39 -2.60
CA GLU A 97 -9.49 22.73 -2.17
C GLU A 97 -9.69 21.99 -0.84
N LYS A 98 -10.45 22.59 0.09
CA LYS A 98 -10.78 21.98 1.39
C LYS A 98 -11.62 20.73 1.25
N ASP A 99 -12.60 20.74 0.34
CA ASP A 99 -13.49 19.61 0.10
C ASP A 99 -12.73 18.46 -0.55
N PHE A 100 -11.77 18.77 -1.43
CA PHE A 100 -10.91 17.76 -2.04
C PHE A 100 -9.88 17.18 -1.07
N TRP A 101 -9.22 18.06 -0.29
CA TRP A 101 -8.29 17.62 0.75
C TRP A 101 -8.97 16.81 1.82
N ASP A 102 -10.23 17.12 2.16
CA ASP A 102 -11.12 16.26 2.97
C ASP A 102 -10.52 15.81 4.31
N ALA A 103 -9.84 16.74 5.00
CA ALA A 103 -9.13 16.46 6.25
C ALA A 103 -10.04 15.87 7.34
N ALA A 104 -11.33 16.23 7.35
CA ALA A 104 -12.31 15.74 8.32
C ALA A 104 -12.61 14.22 8.17
N ASN A 105 -12.37 13.65 6.99
CA ASN A 105 -12.58 12.23 6.69
C ASN A 105 -11.25 11.57 6.30
N TYR A 106 -10.16 11.92 6.98
CA TYR A 106 -8.83 11.34 6.74
C TYR A 106 -8.39 11.42 5.27
N ASN A 107 -8.68 12.55 4.61
CA ASN A 107 -8.35 12.79 3.21
C ASN A 107 -8.96 11.80 2.22
N SER A 108 -10.11 11.22 2.58
CA SER A 108 -10.75 10.14 1.82
C SER A 108 -11.01 10.53 0.37
N ARG A 109 -11.52 11.74 0.09
CA ARG A 109 -11.80 12.17 -1.29
C ARG A 109 -10.57 12.22 -2.20
N LEU A 110 -9.46 12.78 -1.73
CA LEU A 110 -8.18 12.76 -2.43
C LEU A 110 -7.70 11.32 -2.67
N LYS A 111 -7.73 10.48 -1.63
CA LYS A 111 -7.32 9.07 -1.73
C LYS A 111 -8.18 8.30 -2.72
N GLN A 112 -9.50 8.58 -2.77
CA GLN A 112 -10.42 8.05 -3.76
C GLN A 112 -10.06 8.50 -5.18
N TYR A 113 -9.65 9.76 -5.37
CA TYR A 113 -9.18 10.25 -6.68
C TYR A 113 -7.97 9.45 -7.18
N GLN A 114 -7.01 9.18 -6.29
CA GLN A 114 -5.83 8.38 -6.61
C GLN A 114 -6.19 6.92 -6.92
N LEU A 115 -7.15 6.34 -6.18
CA LEU A 115 -7.70 5.02 -6.48
C LEU A 115 -8.45 5.00 -7.82
N GLU A 116 -9.23 6.03 -8.16
CA GLU A 116 -9.88 6.15 -9.46
C GLU A 116 -8.85 6.18 -10.59
N LYS A 117 -7.75 6.96 -10.45
CA LYS A 117 -6.69 7.00 -11.47
C LYS A 117 -6.08 5.61 -11.71
N TYR A 118 -5.87 4.86 -10.64
CA TYR A 118 -5.43 3.46 -10.73
C TYR A 118 -6.46 2.60 -11.47
N LEU A 119 -7.72 2.62 -11.04
CA LEU A 119 -8.80 1.83 -11.66
C LEU A 119 -8.95 2.16 -13.15
N ARG A 120 -8.95 3.44 -13.52
CA ARG A 120 -8.98 3.88 -14.92
C ARG A 120 -7.81 3.32 -15.73
N ARG A 121 -6.61 3.24 -15.13
CA ARG A 121 -5.43 2.67 -15.79
C ARG A 121 -5.54 1.16 -15.99
N ILE A 122 -6.10 0.43 -15.03
CA ILE A 122 -6.17 -1.04 -15.08
C ILE A 122 -7.45 -1.60 -15.71
N ASP A 123 -8.52 -0.81 -15.83
CA ASP A 123 -9.86 -1.22 -16.30
C ASP A 123 -10.37 -0.38 -17.50
N ASP A 124 -9.48 0.02 -18.42
CA ASP A 124 -9.86 0.71 -19.67
C ASP A 124 -10.73 1.94 -19.40
N GLY A 125 -10.23 2.86 -18.56
CA GLY A 125 -10.98 4.03 -18.14
C GLY A 125 -12.07 3.76 -17.10
N TRP A 126 -12.24 2.51 -16.64
CA TRP A 126 -13.14 2.13 -15.55
C TRP A 126 -14.56 2.69 -15.75
N ILE A 127 -15.14 3.44 -14.80
CA ILE A 127 -16.46 4.11 -14.93
C ILE A 127 -16.57 5.05 -16.15
N LEU A 128 -15.44 5.40 -16.79
CA LEU A 128 -15.40 6.20 -18.00
C LEU A 128 -15.21 5.37 -19.27
N GLN A 129 -15.23 4.03 -19.27
CA GLN A 129 -14.98 3.16 -20.45
C GLN A 129 -15.49 3.74 -21.78
N LYS A 130 -16.79 4.05 -21.91
CA LYS A 130 -17.31 4.73 -23.12
C LYS A 130 -17.22 6.25 -23.09
N ALA A 131 -17.19 6.84 -21.90
CA ALA A 131 -17.16 8.28 -21.68
C ALA A 131 -15.76 8.90 -21.78
N GLN A 132 -14.69 8.11 -21.98
CA GLN A 132 -13.32 8.60 -22.18
C GLN A 132 -13.25 9.60 -23.34
N TYR A 133 -14.12 9.43 -24.34
CA TYR A 133 -14.22 10.28 -25.53
C TYR A 133 -15.29 11.37 -25.42
N TYR A 134 -15.88 11.57 -24.23
CA TYR A 134 -16.88 12.62 -24.02
C TYR A 134 -16.20 14.00 -24.01
N ARG A 135 -16.00 14.54 -25.21
CA ARG A 135 -15.33 15.83 -25.43
C ARG A 135 -16.03 16.95 -24.66
N GLY A 136 -15.24 17.74 -23.93
CA GLY A 136 -15.71 18.85 -23.10
C GLY A 136 -16.20 18.44 -21.71
N ALA A 137 -16.01 17.18 -21.30
CA ALA A 137 -16.29 16.75 -19.93
C ALA A 137 -15.40 17.45 -18.89
N TYR A 138 -14.14 17.67 -19.23
CA TYR A 138 -13.18 18.47 -18.49
C TYR A 138 -12.08 18.92 -19.46
N GLN A 139 -11.36 19.99 -19.12
CA GLN A 139 -10.24 20.50 -19.91
C GLN A 139 -8.97 20.34 -19.08
N ILE A 140 -7.90 19.80 -19.67
CA ILE A 140 -6.68 19.51 -18.92
C ILE A 140 -6.01 20.78 -18.40
N GLU A 141 -6.11 21.87 -19.15
CA GLU A 141 -5.56 23.18 -18.77
C GLU A 141 -6.22 23.73 -17.50
N ASP A 142 -7.54 23.54 -17.36
CA ASP A 142 -8.28 23.96 -16.17
C ASP A 142 -7.98 23.06 -14.97
N GLU A 143 -7.76 21.76 -15.19
CA GLU A 143 -7.36 20.81 -14.14
C GLU A 143 -5.93 21.10 -13.64
N GLU A 144 -5.02 21.46 -14.55
CA GLU A 144 -3.64 21.87 -14.22
C GLU A 144 -3.59 23.18 -13.46
N ALA A 145 -4.34 24.19 -13.91
CA ALA A 145 -4.46 25.47 -13.22
C ALA A 145 -4.97 25.25 -11.78
N TRP A 146 -6.03 24.44 -11.64
CA TRP A 146 -6.55 24.05 -10.34
C TRP A 146 -5.52 23.31 -9.48
N GLY A 147 -4.75 22.38 -10.06
CA GLY A 147 -3.72 21.64 -9.34
C GLY A 147 -2.62 22.54 -8.78
N ILE A 148 -2.19 23.56 -9.57
CA ILE A 148 -1.22 24.56 -9.13
C ILE A 148 -1.76 25.37 -7.94
N ASP A 149 -3.04 25.75 -7.98
CA ASP A 149 -3.70 26.50 -6.91
C ASP A 149 -3.88 25.63 -5.65
N PHE A 150 -4.32 24.38 -5.83
CA PHE A 150 -4.46 23.40 -4.76
C PHE A 150 -3.14 23.18 -4.01
N PHE A 151 -2.05 22.91 -4.71
CA PHE A 151 -0.75 22.72 -4.07
C PHE A 151 -0.19 24.01 -3.49
N SER A 152 -0.40 25.14 -4.16
CA SER A 152 -0.06 26.46 -3.64
C SER A 152 -0.72 26.71 -2.29
N TRP A 153 -1.98 26.31 -2.12
CA TRP A 153 -2.71 26.40 -0.86
C TRP A 153 -2.23 25.36 0.18
N LEU A 154 -2.05 24.11 -0.24
CA LEU A 154 -1.75 22.98 0.66
C LEU A 154 -0.35 23.09 1.30
N ILE A 155 0.67 23.42 0.51
CA ILE A 155 2.09 23.44 0.91
C ILE A 155 2.44 24.61 1.84
N GLN A 156 1.54 25.59 1.99
CA GLN A 156 1.69 26.65 2.99
C GLN A 156 1.41 26.18 4.42
N GLN A 157 0.84 24.98 4.59
CA GLN A 157 0.48 24.44 5.89
C GLN A 157 1.60 23.52 6.38
N ASP A 158 2.47 24.02 7.27
CA ASP A 158 3.64 23.26 7.73
C ASP A 158 3.25 21.90 8.38
N ALA A 159 2.11 21.83 9.06
CA ALA A 159 1.59 20.57 9.62
C ALA A 159 1.32 19.49 8.55
N VAL A 160 0.99 19.87 7.31
CA VAL A 160 0.82 18.91 6.20
C VAL A 160 2.18 18.38 5.76
N LEU A 161 3.18 19.26 5.69
CA LEU A 161 4.55 18.87 5.33
C LEU A 161 5.15 17.92 6.36
N GLU A 162 4.86 18.12 7.64
CA GLU A 162 5.37 17.29 8.73
C GLU A 162 4.61 15.96 8.89
N LYS A 163 3.27 15.98 8.82
CA LYS A 163 2.44 14.82 9.22
C LYS A 163 1.87 14.02 8.07
N GLN A 164 1.92 14.56 6.85
CA GLN A 164 1.28 13.98 5.67
C GLN A 164 2.25 13.98 4.48
N PHE A 165 3.57 13.98 4.74
CA PHE A 165 4.61 14.06 3.70
C PHE A 165 4.42 12.99 2.62
N PHE A 166 4.22 11.73 3.03
CA PHE A 166 3.95 10.63 2.10
C PHE A 166 2.72 10.90 1.23
N LEU A 167 1.57 11.21 1.84
CA LEU A 167 0.33 11.43 1.09
C LEU A 167 0.45 12.64 0.15
N LEU A 168 1.09 13.72 0.60
CA LEU A 168 1.37 14.90 -0.22
C LEU A 168 2.21 14.53 -1.45
N ARG A 169 3.29 13.77 -1.27
CA ARG A 169 4.12 13.29 -2.39
C ARG A 169 3.32 12.44 -3.38
N GLN A 170 2.50 11.52 -2.88
CA GLN A 170 1.63 10.71 -3.75
C GLN A 170 0.61 11.59 -4.49
N ALA A 171 0.04 12.61 -3.84
CA ALA A 171 -0.89 13.54 -4.46
C ALA A 171 -0.22 14.32 -5.59
N ILE A 172 1.01 14.78 -5.40
CA ILE A 172 1.81 15.46 -6.42
C ILE A 172 2.06 14.55 -7.64
N LYS A 173 2.25 13.24 -7.46
CA LYS A 173 2.34 12.32 -8.62
C LYS A 173 1.04 12.24 -9.42
N ASP A 174 -0.11 12.38 -8.75
CA ASP A 174 -1.41 12.03 -9.32
C ASP A 174 -2.25 13.23 -9.80
N ILE A 175 -2.06 14.41 -9.23
CA ILE A 175 -2.83 15.61 -9.60
C ILE A 175 -2.11 16.32 -10.75
N PRO A 176 -2.79 16.67 -11.85
CA PRO A 176 -2.18 17.44 -12.93
C PRO A 176 -1.83 18.86 -12.44
N HIS A 177 -0.59 19.29 -12.63
CA HIS A 177 -0.09 20.62 -12.24
C HIS A 177 1.19 21.02 -12.99
N ARG A 178 1.62 20.21 -13.95
CA ARG A 178 2.76 20.42 -14.84
C ARG A 178 2.27 19.98 -16.21
N GLY A 179 2.39 20.84 -17.21
CA GLY A 179 2.03 20.52 -18.60
C GLY A 179 2.96 19.49 -19.26
N GLU A 180 3.22 18.37 -18.57
CA GLU A 180 4.13 17.30 -18.98
C GLU A 180 3.37 15.98 -19.10
N ASP A 181 3.54 15.32 -20.25
CA ASP A 181 3.04 13.96 -20.51
C ASP A 181 3.85 12.94 -19.69
N ASN A 182 3.19 12.24 -18.75
CA ASN A 182 3.81 11.16 -18.00
C ASN A 182 3.99 9.91 -18.90
N LYS A 183 5.17 9.81 -19.53
CA LYS A 183 5.52 8.74 -20.48
C LYS A 183 5.45 7.34 -19.86
N THR A 184 5.83 7.19 -18.59
CA THR A 184 5.74 5.91 -17.85
C THR A 184 4.29 5.45 -17.68
N MET A 185 3.37 6.38 -17.43
CA MET A 185 1.94 6.09 -17.44
C MET A 185 1.44 5.70 -18.83
N ASN A 186 1.95 6.36 -19.88
CA ASN A 186 1.57 6.05 -21.26
C ASN A 186 2.03 4.64 -21.68
N VAL A 187 3.26 4.22 -21.31
CA VAL A 187 3.75 2.84 -21.52
C VAL A 187 2.76 1.81 -20.96
N ARG A 188 2.31 1.99 -19.70
CA ARG A 188 1.37 1.07 -19.05
C ARG A 188 -0.03 1.10 -19.67
N ALA A 189 -0.49 2.26 -20.11
CA ALA A 189 -1.80 2.40 -20.75
C ALA A 189 -1.82 1.78 -22.16
N VAL A 190 -0.82 2.10 -22.98
CA VAL A 190 -0.72 1.64 -24.38
C VAL A 190 -0.45 0.13 -24.43
N SER A 191 0.42 -0.40 -23.56
CA SER A 191 0.63 -1.87 -23.46
C SER A 191 -0.64 -2.62 -23.10
N LYS A 192 -1.50 -2.04 -22.25
CA LYS A 192 -2.82 -2.60 -21.96
C LYS A 192 -3.73 -2.57 -23.17
N GLN A 193 -3.87 -1.44 -23.85
CA GLN A 193 -4.70 -1.32 -25.05
C GLN A 193 -4.29 -2.31 -26.14
N ILE A 194 -2.98 -2.54 -26.31
CA ILE A 194 -2.47 -3.57 -27.23
C ILE A 194 -2.93 -4.96 -26.79
N ALA A 195 -2.82 -5.30 -25.51
CA ALA A 195 -3.16 -6.61 -25.00
C ALA A 195 -4.68 -6.89 -25.02
N ASP A 196 -5.50 -5.88 -24.71
CA ASP A 196 -6.96 -5.97 -24.75
C ASP A 196 -7.45 -6.21 -26.19
N ALA A 197 -6.83 -5.55 -27.17
CA ALA A 197 -7.15 -5.72 -28.59
C ALA A 197 -6.46 -6.93 -29.24
N TYR A 198 -5.35 -7.40 -28.67
CA TYR A 198 -4.57 -8.55 -29.16
C TYR A 198 -4.09 -9.43 -27.99
N PRO A 199 -4.92 -10.38 -27.51
CA PRO A 199 -4.66 -11.16 -26.29
C PRO A 199 -3.33 -11.93 -26.26
N ALA A 200 -2.73 -12.24 -27.41
CA ALA A 200 -1.42 -12.89 -27.48
C ALA A 200 -0.28 -12.01 -26.93
N PHE A 201 -0.49 -10.70 -26.76
CA PHE A 201 0.49 -9.80 -26.13
C PHE A 201 0.40 -9.82 -24.58
N MET A 202 -0.53 -10.57 -23.98
CA MET A 202 -0.79 -10.54 -22.53
C MET A 202 0.43 -10.90 -21.68
N ASP A 203 1.25 -11.87 -22.09
CA ASP A 203 2.43 -12.27 -21.31
C ASP A 203 3.48 -11.15 -21.23
N LEU A 204 3.74 -10.49 -22.36
CA LEU A 204 4.62 -9.31 -22.40
C LEU A 204 4.00 -8.13 -21.65
N ARG A 205 2.68 -7.93 -21.73
CA ARG A 205 1.98 -6.93 -20.92
C ARG A 205 2.14 -7.21 -19.43
N VAL A 206 2.01 -8.45 -18.98
CA VAL A 206 2.22 -8.83 -17.56
C VAL A 206 3.63 -8.49 -17.12
N LYS A 207 4.65 -8.78 -17.95
CA LYS A 207 6.04 -8.41 -17.67
C LYS A 207 6.23 -6.88 -17.62
N ILE A 208 5.74 -6.15 -18.62
CA ILE A 208 5.85 -4.68 -18.71
C ILE A 208 5.08 -3.99 -17.56
N HIS A 209 3.99 -4.59 -17.11
CA HIS A 209 3.20 -4.07 -15.99
C HIS A 209 3.85 -4.34 -14.63
N GLY A 210 4.49 -5.51 -14.46
CA GLY A 210 5.09 -5.92 -13.20
C GLY A 210 6.49 -5.36 -12.96
N GLN A 211 7.41 -5.56 -13.90
CA GLN A 211 8.80 -5.15 -13.79
C GLN A 211 9.39 -4.95 -15.19
N PRO A 212 9.10 -3.81 -15.83
CA PRO A 212 9.60 -3.53 -17.17
C PRO A 212 11.12 -3.31 -17.13
N GLU A 213 11.82 -3.84 -18.12
CA GLU A 213 13.27 -3.73 -18.29
C GLU A 213 13.62 -3.20 -19.68
N VAL A 214 14.85 -2.69 -19.83
CA VAL A 214 15.39 -2.29 -21.15
C VAL A 214 15.32 -3.45 -22.15
N SER A 215 15.56 -4.68 -21.67
CA SER A 215 15.49 -5.90 -22.49
C SER A 215 14.09 -6.20 -23.04
N ASP A 216 13.04 -5.66 -22.41
CA ASP A 216 11.66 -5.84 -22.87
C ASP A 216 11.36 -5.01 -24.11
N ILE A 217 12.09 -3.92 -24.38
CA ILE A 217 11.95 -3.13 -25.62
C ILE A 217 12.18 -4.03 -26.84
N ASP A 218 13.27 -4.80 -26.82
CA ASP A 218 13.60 -5.72 -27.90
C ASP A 218 12.56 -6.83 -28.04
N LYS A 219 11.98 -7.29 -26.92
CA LYS A 219 10.90 -8.28 -26.93
C LYS A 219 9.62 -7.71 -27.55
N VAL A 220 9.28 -6.45 -27.29
CA VAL A 220 8.12 -5.77 -27.90
C VAL A 220 8.36 -5.54 -29.39
N ILE A 221 9.57 -5.12 -29.79
CA ILE A 221 9.96 -4.99 -31.21
C ILE A 221 9.85 -6.34 -31.93
N ALA A 222 10.40 -7.41 -31.34
CA ALA A 222 10.36 -8.75 -31.90
C ALA A 222 8.92 -9.28 -32.01
N PHE A 223 8.09 -9.05 -30.98
CA PHE A 223 6.67 -9.43 -31.00
C PHE A 223 5.91 -8.69 -32.10
N LYS A 224 6.11 -7.37 -32.23
CA LYS A 224 5.50 -6.57 -33.31
C LYS A 224 5.86 -7.15 -34.67
N ALA A 225 7.14 -7.44 -34.92
CA ALA A 225 7.62 -7.98 -36.20
C ALA A 225 7.06 -9.38 -36.48
N GLN A 226 7.02 -10.27 -35.48
CA GLN A 226 6.51 -11.63 -35.64
C GLN A 226 5.00 -11.68 -35.94
N HIS A 227 4.24 -10.70 -35.43
CA HIS A 227 2.78 -10.68 -35.53
C HIS A 227 2.24 -9.64 -36.53
N GLU A 228 3.10 -8.89 -37.23
CA GLU A 228 2.75 -7.74 -38.07
C GLU A 228 1.59 -8.03 -39.04
N GLY A 229 1.61 -9.19 -39.73
CA GLY A 229 0.56 -9.58 -40.67
C GLY A 229 -0.82 -9.84 -40.06
N LYS A 230 -0.95 -9.87 -38.74
CA LYS A 230 -2.21 -10.06 -37.99
C LYS A 230 -2.66 -8.80 -37.24
N LEU A 231 -1.86 -7.72 -37.25
CA LEU A 231 -2.13 -6.49 -36.53
C LEU A 231 -2.84 -5.47 -37.43
N THR A 232 -3.78 -4.71 -36.86
CA THR A 232 -4.42 -3.59 -37.57
C THR A 232 -3.47 -2.38 -37.62
N ALA A 233 -3.70 -1.44 -38.54
CA ALA A 233 -2.92 -0.20 -38.61
C ALA A 233 -2.95 0.61 -37.30
N ALA A 234 -4.08 0.60 -36.59
CA ALA A 234 -4.20 1.22 -35.27
C ALA A 234 -3.33 0.52 -34.21
N LEU A 235 -3.28 -0.81 -34.23
CA LEU A 235 -2.40 -1.57 -33.32
C LEU A 235 -0.92 -1.36 -33.63
N LEU A 236 -0.54 -1.32 -34.91
CA LEU A 236 0.84 -1.02 -35.32
C LEU A 236 1.31 0.33 -34.79
N LYS A 237 0.44 1.35 -34.84
CA LYS A 237 0.70 2.67 -34.27
C LYS A 237 0.82 2.62 -32.75
N ASN A 238 -0.05 1.89 -32.07
CA ASN A 238 0.06 1.71 -30.61
C ASN A 238 1.38 1.02 -30.23
N PHE A 239 1.82 0.02 -30.99
CA PHE A 239 3.13 -0.60 -30.77
C PHE A 239 4.28 0.40 -31.00
N ASP A 240 4.22 1.26 -32.02
CA ASP A 240 5.23 2.30 -32.23
C ASP A 240 5.28 3.30 -31.07
N THR A 241 4.11 3.72 -30.57
CA THR A 241 4.01 4.58 -29.38
C THR A 241 4.58 3.89 -28.15
N LEU A 242 4.23 2.62 -27.91
CA LEU A 242 4.75 1.85 -26.79
C LEU A 242 6.28 1.74 -26.85
N ILE A 243 6.84 1.42 -28.00
CA ILE A 243 8.29 1.28 -28.19
C ILE A 243 8.98 2.64 -27.95
N ALA A 244 8.47 3.72 -28.54
CA ALA A 244 9.03 5.05 -28.38
C ALA A 244 9.00 5.53 -26.93
N ASP A 245 7.89 5.29 -26.23
CA ASP A 245 7.74 5.66 -24.82
C ASP A 245 8.63 4.80 -23.93
N MET A 246 8.74 3.49 -24.18
CA MET A 246 9.66 2.62 -23.45
C MET A 246 11.12 3.05 -23.69
N GLN A 247 11.51 3.35 -24.93
CA GLN A 247 12.84 3.87 -25.24
C GLN A 247 13.11 5.21 -24.53
N ALA A 248 12.13 6.10 -24.43
CA ALA A 248 12.26 7.34 -23.69
C ALA A 248 12.38 7.12 -22.18
N VAL A 249 11.63 6.18 -21.61
CA VAL A 249 11.69 5.83 -20.18
C VAL A 249 13.03 5.18 -19.81
N TYR A 250 13.60 4.38 -20.71
CA TYR A 250 14.86 3.67 -20.47
C TYR A 250 16.10 4.37 -21.03
N ALA A 251 15.94 5.51 -21.71
CA ALA A 251 17.05 6.33 -22.15
C ALA A 251 17.93 6.73 -20.94
N PRO A 252 19.25 6.88 -21.13
CA PRO A 252 20.12 7.42 -20.09
C PRO A 252 19.55 8.77 -19.61
N VAL A 253 19.28 8.86 -18.31
CA VAL A 253 18.65 10.04 -17.72
C VAL A 253 19.68 11.17 -17.69
N ASP A 254 19.42 12.21 -18.45
CA ASP A 254 20.17 13.46 -18.37
C ASP A 254 19.71 14.27 -17.15
N LEU A 255 20.55 14.34 -16.11
CA LEU A 255 20.26 15.16 -14.92
C LEU A 255 20.14 16.64 -15.25
N SER A 256 20.64 17.10 -16.41
CA SER A 256 20.54 18.50 -16.82
C SER A 256 19.08 18.95 -16.98
N GLU A 257 18.16 18.04 -17.27
CA GLU A 257 16.71 18.34 -17.34
C GLU A 257 16.16 18.82 -15.99
N LEU A 258 16.76 18.41 -14.88
CA LEU A 258 16.36 18.80 -13.53
C LEU A 258 16.62 20.29 -13.23
N ASN A 259 17.47 20.97 -14.03
CA ASN A 259 17.71 22.41 -13.91
C ASN A 259 16.43 23.25 -14.06
N ARG A 260 15.37 22.70 -14.68
CA ARG A 260 14.08 23.38 -14.77
C ARG A 260 13.48 23.67 -13.39
N TYR A 261 13.67 22.78 -12.42
CA TYR A 261 13.15 22.92 -11.05
C TYR A 261 13.91 23.99 -10.25
N LEU A 262 15.22 24.14 -10.51
CA LEU A 262 16.07 25.13 -9.84
C LEU A 262 15.64 26.57 -10.09
N LYS A 263 14.93 26.86 -11.19
CA LYS A 263 14.43 28.21 -11.53
C LYS A 263 13.53 28.80 -10.44
N ASN A 264 12.84 27.95 -9.68
CA ASN A 264 11.92 28.35 -8.63
C ASN A 264 12.55 28.33 -7.23
N ILE A 265 13.82 27.94 -7.11
CA ILE A 265 14.54 27.82 -5.84
C ILE A 265 15.55 28.97 -5.75
N SER A 266 15.57 29.65 -4.60
CA SER A 266 16.50 30.75 -4.34
C SER A 266 17.95 30.23 -4.30
N LYS A 267 18.88 30.97 -4.91
CA LYS A 267 20.31 30.61 -4.95
C LYS A 267 20.97 30.69 -3.58
N GLU A 268 20.36 31.42 -2.65
CA GLU A 268 20.79 31.56 -1.27
C GLU A 268 20.35 30.39 -0.39
N ALA A 269 19.42 29.54 -0.87
CA ALA A 269 19.00 28.35 -0.13
C ALA A 269 20.11 27.28 -0.18
N PRO A 270 20.51 26.66 0.95
CA PRO A 270 21.55 25.63 0.97
C PRO A 270 21.32 24.49 -0.04
N ILE A 271 20.08 24.01 -0.12
CA ILE A 271 19.67 22.94 -1.05
C ILE A 271 19.93 23.28 -2.53
N TYR A 272 19.95 24.57 -2.91
CA TYR A 272 20.25 24.96 -4.30
C TYR A 272 21.67 24.57 -4.69
N THR A 273 22.64 24.80 -3.78
CA THR A 273 24.04 24.43 -4.01
C THR A 273 24.20 22.92 -4.05
N SER A 274 23.60 22.19 -3.11
CA SER A 274 23.64 20.72 -3.09
C SER A 274 23.09 20.13 -4.38
N LEU A 275 21.92 20.61 -4.85
CA LEU A 275 21.31 20.17 -6.10
C LEU A 275 22.17 20.49 -7.33
N THR A 276 22.75 21.68 -7.38
CA THR A 276 23.62 22.08 -8.50
C THR A 276 24.87 21.20 -8.55
N ASN A 277 25.46 20.90 -7.39
CA ASN A 277 26.62 20.01 -7.30
C ASN A 277 26.25 18.58 -7.69
N TYR A 278 25.09 18.08 -7.27
CA TYR A 278 24.60 16.76 -7.65
C TYR A 278 24.40 16.64 -9.16
N ILE A 279 23.65 17.56 -9.78
CA ILE A 279 23.35 17.56 -11.23
C ILE A 279 24.64 17.58 -12.06
N ASN A 280 25.62 18.40 -11.66
CA ASN A 280 26.87 18.55 -12.40
C ASN A 280 27.90 17.44 -12.09
N GLY A 281 27.85 16.86 -10.88
CA GLY A 281 28.84 15.91 -10.39
C GLY A 281 28.56 14.45 -10.76
N TYR A 282 27.28 14.07 -10.90
CA TYR A 282 26.87 12.67 -11.10
C TYR A 282 26.28 12.42 -12.49
N THR A 283 26.99 12.85 -13.54
CA THR A 283 26.53 12.70 -14.94
C THR A 283 26.59 11.25 -15.46
N LYS A 284 27.44 10.40 -14.85
CA LYS A 284 27.57 8.99 -15.22
C LYS A 284 26.58 8.12 -14.45
N GLN A 285 26.01 7.12 -15.13
CA GLN A 285 25.14 6.11 -14.53
C GLN A 285 25.97 5.00 -13.88
N GLU A 286 26.50 5.29 -12.68
CA GLU A 286 27.31 4.39 -11.87
C GLU A 286 26.70 4.29 -10.46
N PRO A 287 27.05 3.26 -9.64
CA PRO A 287 26.53 3.14 -8.27
C PRO A 287 26.65 4.42 -7.43
N ALA A 288 27.73 5.20 -7.63
CA ALA A 288 27.91 6.49 -6.98
C ALA A 288 26.75 7.48 -7.21
N ARG A 289 26.16 7.49 -8.41
CA ARG A 289 24.99 8.32 -8.70
C ARG A 289 23.75 7.82 -7.98
N VAL A 290 23.55 6.50 -7.87
CA VAL A 290 22.43 5.92 -7.11
C VAL A 290 22.49 6.34 -5.65
N MET A 291 23.68 6.22 -5.03
CA MET A 291 23.93 6.64 -3.65
C MET A 291 23.63 8.14 -3.46
N ALA A 292 24.21 8.99 -4.30
CA ALA A 292 23.98 10.44 -4.24
C ALA A 292 22.52 10.84 -4.50
N THR A 293 21.78 10.05 -5.30
CA THR A 293 20.36 10.29 -5.54
C THR A 293 19.52 9.98 -4.30
N ALA A 294 19.85 8.92 -3.56
CA ALA A 294 19.19 8.61 -2.29
C ALA A 294 19.42 9.71 -1.25
N GLU A 295 20.66 10.18 -1.10
CA GLU A 295 21.00 11.30 -0.21
C GLU A 295 20.25 12.57 -0.62
N MET A 296 20.17 12.86 -1.92
CA MET A 296 19.45 14.02 -2.42
C MET A 296 17.93 13.93 -2.15
N LEU A 297 17.34 12.74 -2.25
CA LEU A 297 15.93 12.52 -1.88
C LEU A 297 15.69 12.84 -0.40
N GLU A 298 16.59 12.41 0.48
CA GLU A 298 16.54 12.71 1.92
C GLU A 298 16.75 14.20 2.21
N GLU A 299 17.78 14.82 1.61
CA GLU A 299 18.07 16.25 1.79
C GLU A 299 16.91 17.14 1.31
N ILE A 300 16.24 16.76 0.21
CA ILE A 300 15.03 17.43 -0.26
C ILE A 300 13.91 17.33 0.79
N ARG A 301 13.65 16.14 1.35
CA ARG A 301 12.63 15.94 2.39
C ARG A 301 12.90 16.88 3.59
N GLN A 302 14.13 16.95 4.05
CA GLN A 302 14.54 17.82 5.16
C GLN A 302 14.47 19.32 4.81
N SER A 303 14.68 19.67 3.55
CA SER A 303 14.69 21.06 3.08
C SER A 303 13.30 21.62 2.82
N VAL A 304 12.31 20.80 2.46
CA VAL A 304 10.96 21.26 2.11
C VAL A 304 10.31 22.12 3.20
N PRO A 305 10.35 21.76 4.50
CA PRO A 305 9.78 22.59 5.57
C PRO A 305 10.51 23.94 5.73
N THR A 306 11.82 23.97 5.52
CA THR A 306 12.69 25.13 5.84
C THR A 306 12.80 26.13 4.69
N VAL A 307 12.61 25.70 3.45
CA VAL A 307 12.70 26.55 2.27
C VAL A 307 11.51 27.51 2.18
N LYS A 308 11.82 28.78 1.89
CA LYS A 308 10.83 29.85 1.77
C LYS A 308 10.18 29.85 0.38
N GLY A 309 8.85 29.96 0.38
CA GLY A 309 8.06 30.21 -0.83
C GLY A 309 7.39 28.97 -1.40
N LYS A 310 6.08 29.08 -1.67
CA LYS A 310 5.25 27.97 -2.19
C LYS A 310 5.76 27.38 -3.50
N LYS A 311 6.30 28.21 -4.40
CA LYS A 311 6.87 27.76 -5.68
C LYS A 311 8.14 26.93 -5.48
N ALA A 312 8.99 27.30 -4.53
CA ALA A 312 10.21 26.57 -4.21
C ALA A 312 9.89 25.22 -3.56
N ARG A 313 8.96 25.21 -2.59
CA ARG A 313 8.51 23.98 -1.92
C ARG A 313 7.86 23.00 -2.91
N LEU A 314 6.98 23.48 -3.80
CA LEU A 314 6.39 22.66 -4.87
C LEU A 314 7.47 22.13 -5.81
N ALA A 315 8.39 22.98 -6.29
CA ALA A 315 9.49 22.56 -7.15
C ALA A 315 10.40 21.50 -6.51
N LEU A 316 10.63 21.56 -5.20
CA LEU A 316 11.39 20.55 -4.47
C LEU A 316 10.67 19.21 -4.39
N LEU A 317 9.38 19.20 -4.05
CA LEU A 317 8.57 17.97 -4.03
C LEU A 317 8.46 17.36 -5.44
N ASP A 318 8.37 18.22 -6.44
CA ASP A 318 8.31 17.85 -7.83
C ASP A 318 9.59 17.16 -8.31
N LEU A 319 10.72 17.80 -8.00
CA LEU A 319 12.06 17.28 -8.21
C LEU A 319 12.28 15.97 -7.45
N SER A 320 11.76 15.85 -6.23
CA SER A 320 11.88 14.63 -5.45
C SER A 320 11.17 13.45 -6.09
N ASN A 321 9.99 13.65 -6.70
CA ASN A 321 9.30 12.59 -7.45
C ASN A 321 10.05 12.24 -8.75
N ALA A 322 10.65 13.21 -9.44
CA ALA A 322 11.48 12.94 -10.61
C ALA A 322 12.76 12.14 -10.24
N LEU A 323 13.43 12.50 -9.15
CA LEU A 323 14.59 11.76 -8.64
C LEU A 323 14.24 10.35 -8.21
N GLU A 324 13.05 10.12 -7.66
CA GLU A 324 12.58 8.79 -7.30
C GLU A 324 12.43 7.88 -8.53
N GLU A 325 11.92 8.40 -9.65
CA GLU A 325 11.83 7.64 -10.90
C GLU A 325 13.21 7.27 -11.44
N ILE A 326 14.16 8.21 -11.39
CA ILE A 326 15.56 7.99 -11.79
C ILE A 326 16.20 6.93 -10.88
N PHE A 327 16.06 7.11 -9.57
CA PHE A 327 16.60 6.20 -8.56
C PHE A 327 16.03 4.79 -8.71
N PHE A 328 14.72 4.65 -8.92
CA PHE A 328 14.07 3.35 -9.11
C PHE A 328 14.70 2.56 -10.27
N VAL A 329 14.92 3.22 -11.41
CA VAL A 329 15.50 2.58 -12.59
C VAL A 329 16.98 2.26 -12.38
N GLU A 330 17.77 3.20 -11.85
CA GLU A 330 19.21 3.02 -11.70
C GLU A 330 19.57 2.04 -10.57
N ALA A 331 18.86 2.08 -9.44
CA ALA A 331 19.03 1.10 -8.36
C ALA A 331 18.62 -0.32 -8.76
N GLY A 332 17.63 -0.44 -9.67
CA GLY A 332 17.24 -1.72 -10.27
C GLY A 332 18.32 -2.33 -11.19
N LYS A 333 19.19 -1.50 -11.77
CA LYS A 333 20.30 -1.93 -12.64
C LYS A 333 21.61 -2.20 -11.89
N TRP A 334 21.73 -1.72 -10.66
CA TRP A 334 22.94 -1.91 -9.85
C TRP A 334 23.01 -3.35 -9.35
N GLU A 335 23.91 -4.15 -9.92
CA GLU A 335 24.18 -5.53 -9.50
C GLU A 335 25.41 -5.57 -8.58
N PRO A 336 25.25 -5.80 -7.25
CA PRO A 336 26.38 -5.84 -6.33
C PRO A 336 27.30 -7.03 -6.60
N ALA A 337 28.61 -6.80 -6.67
CA ALA A 337 29.62 -7.85 -6.87
C ALA A 337 30.04 -8.53 -5.56
N THR A 338 29.81 -7.88 -4.40
CA THR A 338 30.23 -8.36 -3.09
C THR A 338 29.13 -8.19 -2.03
N VAL A 339 29.27 -8.89 -0.90
CA VAL A 339 28.37 -8.71 0.26
C VAL A 339 28.42 -7.27 0.78
N GLY A 340 29.61 -6.65 0.84
CA GLY A 340 29.76 -5.26 1.26
C GLY A 340 28.96 -4.31 0.36
N GLU A 341 29.11 -4.47 -0.96
CA GLU A 341 28.34 -3.69 -1.94
C GLU A 341 26.83 -3.97 -1.87
N ALA A 342 26.41 -5.21 -1.54
CA ALA A 342 25.00 -5.53 -1.34
C ALA A 342 24.43 -4.82 -0.09
N THR A 343 25.19 -4.75 1.00
CA THR A 343 24.81 -3.95 2.19
C THR A 343 24.83 -2.45 1.89
N GLU A 344 25.76 -1.97 1.07
CA GLU A 344 25.77 -0.58 0.63
C GLU A 344 24.51 -0.24 -0.17
N LYS A 345 24.16 -1.09 -1.14
CA LYS A 345 22.92 -0.96 -1.92
C LYS A 345 21.69 -0.92 -1.02
N ILE A 346 21.58 -1.82 -0.04
CA ILE A 346 20.45 -1.83 0.91
C ILE A 346 20.42 -0.57 1.78
N CYS A 347 21.57 -0.08 2.24
CA CYS A 347 21.66 1.16 3.03
C CYS A 347 21.04 2.34 2.27
N TYR A 348 21.47 2.58 1.03
CA TYR A 348 20.98 3.72 0.24
C TYR A 348 19.55 3.50 -0.28
N LEU A 349 19.12 2.26 -0.52
CA LEU A 349 17.69 1.97 -0.72
C LEU A 349 16.87 2.34 0.52
N GLY A 350 17.38 2.05 1.72
CA GLY A 350 16.81 2.50 2.99
C GLY A 350 16.71 4.02 3.09
N THR A 351 17.80 4.75 2.84
CA THR A 351 17.81 6.22 2.78
C THR A 351 16.76 6.76 1.81
N ALA A 352 16.65 6.16 0.62
CA ALA A 352 15.64 6.57 -0.35
C ALA A 352 14.20 6.34 0.14
N THR A 353 13.92 5.28 0.93
CA THR A 353 12.58 5.09 1.54
C THR A 353 12.21 6.23 2.50
N VAL A 354 13.20 6.81 3.19
CA VAL A 354 13.00 7.99 4.04
C VAL A 354 12.75 9.21 3.18
N GLY A 355 13.63 9.51 2.22
CA GLY A 355 13.45 10.67 1.34
C GLY A 355 12.11 10.67 0.58
N THR A 356 11.58 9.48 0.27
CA THR A 356 10.28 9.29 -0.42
C THR A 356 9.07 9.20 0.50
N GLY A 357 9.27 9.14 1.83
CA GLY A 357 8.20 9.16 2.82
C GLY A 357 7.59 7.79 3.14
N PHE A 358 8.15 6.68 2.65
CA PHE A 358 7.68 5.34 3.02
C PHE A 358 8.07 4.98 4.45
N VAL A 359 9.22 5.46 4.90
CA VAL A 359 9.71 5.30 6.27
C VAL A 359 9.83 6.68 6.90
N GLU A 360 9.43 6.80 8.16
CA GLU A 360 9.56 8.05 8.91
C GLU A 360 10.98 8.26 9.45
N ASP A 361 11.37 9.52 9.65
CA ASP A 361 12.73 9.85 10.13
C ASP A 361 13.06 9.14 11.45
N TRP A 362 12.09 9.06 12.37
CA TRP A 362 12.27 8.39 13.66
C TRP A 362 12.37 6.86 13.55
N GLU A 363 11.76 6.25 12.53
CA GLU A 363 11.89 4.81 12.25
C GLU A 363 13.29 4.51 11.70
N TRP A 364 13.76 5.37 10.80
CA TRP A 364 15.11 5.29 10.24
C TRP A 364 16.19 5.44 11.31
N ASP A 365 16.04 6.39 12.24
CA ASP A 365 16.95 6.59 13.37
C ASP A 365 17.16 5.32 14.22
N GLN A 366 16.17 4.41 14.27
CA GLN A 366 16.30 3.15 15.01
C GLN A 366 17.18 2.11 14.31
N VAL A 367 17.37 2.22 12.99
CA VAL A 367 18.00 1.17 12.17
C VAL A 367 19.21 1.64 11.39
N VAL A 368 19.39 2.94 11.16
CA VAL A 368 20.46 3.50 10.32
C VAL A 368 21.86 3.03 10.77
N ASN A 369 22.13 3.01 12.08
CA ASN A 369 23.42 2.56 12.60
C ASN A 369 23.68 1.07 12.36
N ILE A 370 22.62 0.26 12.26
CA ILE A 370 22.72 -1.18 11.97
C ILE A 370 22.85 -1.41 10.47
N LEU A 371 22.19 -0.56 9.67
CA LEU A 371 22.13 -0.67 8.22
C LEU A 371 23.29 0.03 7.49
N ALA A 372 24.21 0.65 8.24
CA ALA A 372 25.45 1.19 7.68
C ALA A 372 26.20 0.12 6.85
N PRO A 373 26.84 0.50 5.73
CA PRO A 373 27.52 -0.46 4.86
C PRO A 373 28.59 -1.26 5.60
N LEU A 374 28.56 -2.59 5.47
CA LEU A 374 29.50 -3.49 6.11
C LEU A 374 30.74 -3.69 5.21
N ASN A 375 31.71 -2.79 5.33
CA ASN A 375 32.91 -2.77 4.49
C ASN A 375 34.11 -3.54 5.08
N GLU A 376 33.85 -4.48 5.98
CA GLU A 376 34.88 -5.30 6.62
C GLU A 376 35.34 -6.45 5.70
N LYS A 377 36.60 -6.86 5.82
CA LYS A 377 37.14 -8.01 5.04
C LYS A 377 36.45 -9.32 5.37
N GLU A 378 36.00 -9.48 6.61
CA GLU A 378 35.28 -10.64 7.11
C GLU A 378 34.09 -10.14 7.93
N ILE A 379 32.92 -10.73 7.72
CA ILE A 379 31.69 -10.38 8.43
C ILE A 379 31.14 -11.65 9.06
N SER A 380 30.79 -11.59 10.35
CA SER A 380 30.18 -12.74 11.01
C SER A 380 28.78 -13.01 10.44
N LEU A 381 28.42 -14.29 10.33
CA LEU A 381 27.09 -14.68 9.88
C LEU A 381 25.97 -14.13 10.78
N GLU A 382 26.24 -13.98 12.08
CA GLU A 382 25.32 -13.37 13.04
C GLU A 382 25.06 -11.90 12.72
N GLN A 383 26.12 -11.12 12.49
CA GLN A 383 26.01 -9.71 12.10
C GLN A 383 25.28 -9.55 10.78
N LEU A 384 25.57 -10.40 9.79
CA LEU A 384 24.90 -10.34 8.49
C LEU A 384 23.43 -10.75 8.57
N THR A 385 23.09 -11.75 9.41
CA THR A 385 21.69 -12.13 9.67
C THR A 385 20.95 -10.98 10.35
N HIS A 386 21.54 -10.35 11.35
CA HIS A 386 20.96 -9.21 12.03
C HIS A 386 20.74 -8.01 11.09
N TYR A 387 21.68 -7.77 10.17
CA TYR A 387 21.56 -6.76 9.12
C TYR A 387 20.33 -7.02 8.23
N VAL A 388 20.20 -8.25 7.70
CA VAL A 388 19.06 -8.65 6.85
C VAL A 388 17.73 -8.54 7.60
N ASP A 389 17.67 -8.98 8.86
CA ASP A 389 16.46 -8.88 9.68
C ASP A 389 16.01 -7.43 9.88
N ARG A 390 16.96 -6.51 10.13
CA ARG A 390 16.65 -5.08 10.24
C ARG A 390 16.25 -4.47 8.89
N ALA A 391 16.90 -4.86 7.81
CA ALA A 391 16.55 -4.39 6.47
C ALA A 391 15.14 -4.84 6.06
N GLY A 392 14.73 -6.04 6.47
CA GLY A 392 13.36 -6.54 6.31
C GLY A 392 12.31 -5.66 7.01
N SER A 393 12.66 -5.07 8.15
CA SER A 393 11.75 -4.16 8.88
C SER A 393 11.40 -2.90 8.08
N LEU A 394 12.32 -2.39 7.24
CA LEU A 394 12.03 -1.24 6.36
C LEU A 394 10.96 -1.56 5.31
N ILE A 395 10.96 -2.78 4.78
CA ILE A 395 9.95 -3.23 3.82
C ILE A 395 8.59 -3.34 4.51
N GLU A 396 8.57 -3.88 5.73
CA GLU A 396 7.37 -3.99 6.55
C GLU A 396 6.79 -2.61 6.90
N TRP A 397 7.62 -1.66 7.35
CA TRP A 397 7.21 -0.28 7.66
C TRP A 397 6.76 0.48 6.42
N GLY A 398 7.51 0.41 5.33
CA GLY A 398 7.15 1.04 4.06
C GLY A 398 5.83 0.53 3.50
N THR A 399 5.61 -0.79 3.54
CA THR A 399 4.33 -1.40 3.17
C THR A 399 3.22 -0.99 4.15
N GLY A 400 3.56 -0.89 5.45
CA GLY A 400 2.69 -0.39 6.51
C GLY A 400 2.22 1.04 6.29
N MET A 401 3.08 1.94 5.80
CA MET A 401 2.75 3.33 5.46
C MET A 401 1.69 3.40 4.36
N VAL A 402 1.90 2.67 3.25
CA VAL A 402 0.90 2.61 2.15
C VAL A 402 -0.43 2.10 2.67
N ASN A 403 -0.41 1.02 3.45
CA ASN A 403 -1.60 0.45 4.06
C ASN A 403 -2.29 1.44 5.00
N GLY A 404 -1.57 2.05 5.93
CA GLY A 404 -2.11 3.01 6.90
C GLY A 404 -2.76 4.22 6.23
N VAL A 405 -2.23 4.65 5.09
CA VAL A 405 -2.75 5.79 4.36
C VAL A 405 -3.99 5.42 3.54
N TYR A 406 -4.01 4.28 2.86
CA TYR A 406 -5.03 3.97 1.84
C TYR A 406 -6.07 2.91 2.22
N LYS A 407 -5.83 2.10 3.25
CA LYS A 407 -6.68 0.94 3.58
C LYS A 407 -8.16 1.29 3.77
N ASP A 408 -8.47 2.41 4.39
CA ASP A 408 -9.87 2.81 4.64
C ASP A 408 -10.64 3.07 3.35
N VAL A 409 -10.00 3.68 2.36
CA VAL A 409 -10.62 3.94 1.04
C VAL A 409 -10.74 2.66 0.22
N ILE A 410 -9.77 1.76 0.32
CA ILE A 410 -9.87 0.45 -0.33
C ILE A 410 -11.02 -0.35 0.27
N ASN A 411 -11.15 -0.39 1.60
CA ASN A 411 -12.25 -1.05 2.28
C ASN A 411 -13.61 -0.44 1.89
N LEU A 412 -13.67 0.89 1.70
CA LEU A 412 -14.87 1.58 1.24
C LEU A 412 -15.30 1.10 -0.16
N TYR A 413 -14.35 0.83 -1.06
CA TYR A 413 -14.63 0.41 -2.45
C TYR A 413 -14.83 -1.09 -2.61
N ASN A 414 -14.14 -1.88 -1.80
CA ASN A 414 -14.06 -3.33 -1.87
C ASN A 414 -15.42 -4.01 -2.09
N GLY A 415 -16.45 -3.59 -1.36
CA GLY A 415 -17.76 -4.23 -1.43
C GLY A 415 -18.47 -4.10 -2.79
N PHE A 416 -18.10 -3.13 -3.63
CA PHE A 416 -18.70 -2.92 -4.94
C PHE A 416 -17.70 -2.92 -6.11
N GLU A 417 -16.40 -2.73 -5.83
CA GLU A 417 -15.32 -2.71 -6.81
C GLU A 417 -14.10 -3.51 -6.30
N PRO A 418 -14.06 -4.84 -6.53
CA PRO A 418 -12.98 -5.71 -6.06
C PRO A 418 -11.61 -5.39 -6.68
N MET A 419 -11.54 -4.74 -7.85
CA MET A 419 -10.25 -4.38 -8.46
C MET A 419 -9.47 -3.35 -7.62
N SER A 420 -10.12 -2.72 -6.64
CA SER A 420 -9.47 -1.82 -5.69
C SER A 420 -8.39 -2.47 -4.84
N TYR A 421 -8.41 -3.80 -4.63
CA TYR A 421 -7.39 -4.51 -3.86
C TYR A 421 -5.98 -4.40 -4.45
N GLY A 422 -5.87 -4.37 -5.77
CA GLY A 422 -4.58 -4.29 -6.46
C GLY A 422 -3.89 -2.93 -6.31
N PHE A 423 -4.58 -1.92 -5.77
CA PHE A 423 -4.04 -0.56 -5.61
C PHE A 423 -2.80 -0.53 -4.71
N LEU A 424 -2.82 -1.25 -3.58
CA LEU A 424 -1.69 -1.26 -2.65
C LEU A 424 -0.45 -1.87 -3.29
N ASP A 425 -0.63 -2.99 -3.97
CA ASP A 425 0.44 -3.70 -4.68
C ASP A 425 1.05 -2.81 -5.77
N ASP A 426 0.22 -2.09 -6.55
CA ASP A 426 0.69 -1.14 -7.56
C ASP A 426 1.51 0.01 -6.94
N ARG A 427 1.10 0.54 -5.79
CA ARG A 427 1.85 1.59 -5.09
C ARG A 427 3.18 1.10 -4.52
N ILE A 428 3.22 -0.14 -4.02
CA ILE A 428 4.44 -0.74 -3.45
C ILE A 428 5.41 -1.13 -4.56
N ARG A 429 4.93 -1.78 -5.63
CA ARG A 429 5.78 -2.22 -6.75
C ARG A 429 6.26 -1.07 -7.61
N GLY A 430 5.49 0.01 -7.69
CA GLY A 430 5.85 1.23 -8.41
C GLY A 430 6.78 2.18 -7.64
N SER A 431 7.37 1.75 -6.53
CA SER A 431 8.19 2.60 -5.67
C SER A 431 9.55 1.98 -5.32
N VAL A 432 10.36 2.74 -4.59
CA VAL A 432 11.68 2.31 -4.06
C VAL A 432 11.62 1.04 -3.19
N LEU A 433 10.44 0.64 -2.72
CA LEU A 433 10.26 -0.59 -1.94
C LEU A 433 10.50 -1.86 -2.76
N LEU A 434 10.25 -1.85 -4.08
CA LEU A 434 10.51 -3.00 -4.94
C LEU A 434 12.02 -3.32 -5.02
N PRO A 435 12.90 -2.41 -5.46
CA PRO A 435 14.33 -2.69 -5.50
C PRO A 435 14.92 -2.97 -4.11
N LEU A 436 14.39 -2.36 -3.04
CA LEU A 436 14.75 -2.69 -1.65
C LEU A 436 14.38 -4.14 -1.31
N GLY A 437 13.14 -4.55 -1.60
CA GLY A 437 12.66 -5.91 -1.40
C GLY A 437 13.51 -6.95 -2.11
N THR A 438 13.85 -6.69 -3.37
CA THR A 438 14.75 -7.55 -4.16
C THR A 438 16.14 -7.64 -3.51
N ALA A 439 16.78 -6.50 -3.20
CA ALA A 439 18.13 -6.49 -2.63
C ALA A 439 18.20 -7.20 -1.27
N VAL A 440 17.20 -7.01 -0.39
CA VAL A 440 17.11 -7.70 0.90
C VAL A 440 16.88 -9.19 0.71
N SER A 441 16.02 -9.58 -0.24
CA SER A 441 15.78 -10.99 -0.57
C SER A 441 17.06 -11.67 -1.08
N ASP A 442 17.81 -11.04 -1.97
CA ASP A 442 19.05 -11.59 -2.51
C ASP A 442 20.12 -11.77 -1.43
N LEU A 443 20.25 -10.81 -0.51
CA LEU A 443 21.17 -10.91 0.61
C LEU A 443 20.71 -11.97 1.63
N SER A 444 19.41 -12.06 1.91
CA SER A 444 18.81 -13.09 2.76
C SER A 444 19.08 -14.49 2.18
N ASP A 445 18.91 -14.66 0.87
CA ASP A 445 19.22 -15.89 0.15
C ASP A 445 20.70 -16.29 0.29
N PHE A 446 21.59 -15.31 0.20
CA PHE A 446 23.01 -15.53 0.43
C PHE A 446 23.28 -16.00 1.88
N VAL A 447 22.71 -15.32 2.89
CA VAL A 447 22.84 -15.68 4.31
C VAL A 447 22.31 -17.09 4.58
N ALA A 448 21.16 -17.45 4.02
CA ALA A 448 20.56 -18.78 4.16
C ALA A 448 21.46 -19.89 3.60
N ARG A 449 22.08 -19.65 2.43
CA ARG A 449 23.03 -20.60 1.82
C ARG A 449 24.29 -20.77 2.66
N GLN A 450 24.86 -19.68 3.18
CA GLN A 450 26.09 -19.73 4.00
C GLN A 450 25.86 -20.34 5.39
N SER A 451 24.70 -20.06 5.99
CA SER A 451 24.33 -20.55 7.32
C SER A 451 23.94 -22.03 7.36
N LYS A 452 23.68 -22.65 6.20
CA LYS A 452 23.03 -23.96 6.10
C LYS A 452 21.69 -24.03 6.85
N LEU A 453 21.08 -22.87 7.19
CA LEU A 453 19.73 -22.74 7.73
C LEU A 453 18.74 -22.79 6.57
N THR A 454 18.81 -23.85 5.77
CA THR A 454 17.92 -24.02 4.63
C THR A 454 16.58 -24.52 5.16
N ASN A 455 15.50 -23.86 4.74
CA ASN A 455 14.18 -24.46 4.80
C ASN A 455 14.21 -25.84 4.15
N ASN A 456 13.38 -26.76 4.65
CA ASN A 456 13.23 -28.08 4.09
C ASN A 456 11.75 -28.41 4.03
N VAL A 457 11.08 -28.00 2.96
CA VAL A 457 9.62 -28.09 2.81
C VAL A 457 9.27 -29.01 1.66
N MET A 458 8.94 -30.28 1.94
CA MET A 458 8.39 -31.26 0.98
C MET A 458 9.15 -31.37 -0.38
N ASN A 459 10.43 -31.01 -0.43
CA ASN A 459 11.23 -30.87 -1.66
C ASN A 459 10.63 -29.91 -2.71
N VAL A 460 9.83 -28.92 -2.30
CA VAL A 460 9.33 -27.90 -3.23
C VAL A 460 10.48 -27.05 -3.78
N SER A 461 10.27 -26.49 -4.97
CA SER A 461 11.22 -25.58 -5.59
C SER A 461 11.21 -24.23 -4.84
N ASN A 462 12.30 -23.47 -4.90
CA ASN A 462 12.38 -22.13 -4.30
C ASN A 462 12.03 -22.09 -2.80
N GLN A 463 12.74 -22.86 -1.97
CA GLN A 463 12.46 -22.97 -0.53
C GLN A 463 12.80 -21.70 0.28
N ASN A 464 13.46 -20.72 -0.35
CA ASN A 464 13.75 -19.42 0.24
C ASN A 464 12.50 -18.56 0.44
N GLY A 465 11.41 -18.87 -0.26
CA GLY A 465 10.13 -18.18 -0.09
C GLY A 465 9.46 -18.43 1.26
N PHE A 466 9.95 -19.38 2.08
CA PHE A 466 9.40 -19.65 3.41
C PHE A 466 10.09 -18.84 4.50
N ARG A 467 9.31 -18.11 5.30
CA ARG A 467 9.78 -17.39 6.49
C ARG A 467 8.95 -17.80 7.69
N GLY A 468 9.56 -18.45 8.68
CA GLY A 468 8.90 -18.78 9.94
C GLY A 468 8.65 -17.53 10.80
N LEU A 469 7.45 -17.42 11.37
CA LEU A 469 7.06 -16.28 12.20
C LEU A 469 6.99 -16.67 13.69
N ASN A 470 6.12 -17.63 14.04
CA ASN A 470 5.98 -18.17 15.38
C ASN A 470 6.56 -19.58 15.43
N PRO A 471 7.51 -19.84 16.34
CA PRO A 471 8.11 -21.16 16.49
C PRO A 471 7.12 -22.16 17.09
N GLY A 472 7.28 -23.42 16.70
CA GLY A 472 6.42 -24.50 17.16
C GLY A 472 6.53 -25.71 16.25
N TYR A 473 5.77 -26.75 16.55
CA TYR A 473 5.67 -27.93 15.70
C TYR A 473 4.25 -28.50 15.74
N ALA A 474 3.84 -29.10 14.62
CA ALA A 474 2.53 -29.66 14.43
C ALA A 474 2.62 -30.92 13.54
N LEU A 475 1.66 -31.82 13.73
CA LEU A 475 1.42 -32.97 12.88
C LEU A 475 -0.05 -32.93 12.50
N GLY A 476 -0.34 -32.91 11.22
CA GLY A 476 -1.72 -32.78 10.74
C GLY A 476 -1.83 -32.95 9.24
N GLU A 477 -3.07 -33.03 8.76
CA GLU A 477 -3.36 -33.06 7.33
C GLU A 477 -3.09 -31.68 6.72
N LEU A 478 -2.36 -31.63 5.60
CA LEU A 478 -2.11 -30.40 4.85
C LEU A 478 -3.32 -30.01 4.02
N VAL A 479 -3.89 -28.83 4.27
CA VAL A 479 -5.01 -28.28 3.50
C VAL A 479 -4.57 -27.00 2.82
N VAL A 480 -4.53 -27.02 1.48
CA VAL A 480 -4.26 -25.82 0.68
C VAL A 480 -5.58 -25.21 0.25
N VAL A 481 -5.80 -23.96 0.65
CA VAL A 481 -7.07 -23.24 0.47
C VAL A 481 -7.00 -22.38 -0.79
N ASP A 482 -8.00 -22.49 -1.65
CA ASP A 482 -8.20 -21.59 -2.80
C ASP A 482 -9.09 -20.40 -2.41
N ASP A 483 -8.95 -19.27 -3.11
CA ASP A 483 -9.49 -17.94 -2.75
C ASP A 483 -11.04 -17.82 -2.84
N VAL A 484 -11.78 -18.70 -2.16
CA VAL A 484 -13.25 -18.68 -2.19
C VAL A 484 -13.86 -18.99 -0.82
N GLU A 485 -14.44 -17.94 -0.23
CA GLU A 485 -15.48 -17.90 0.84
C GLU A 485 -15.27 -18.71 2.14
N GLU A 486 -16.13 -18.46 3.14
CA GLU A 486 -16.05 -18.96 4.52
C GLU A 486 -15.71 -20.45 4.61
N ILE A 487 -14.47 -20.77 5.00
CA ILE A 487 -14.01 -22.15 5.20
C ILE A 487 -14.13 -22.52 6.67
N GLU A 488 -14.80 -23.63 6.93
CA GLU A 488 -14.81 -24.24 8.25
C GLU A 488 -13.48 -24.97 8.51
N VAL A 489 -12.71 -24.44 9.46
CA VAL A 489 -11.39 -24.96 9.80
C VAL A 489 -11.42 -25.96 10.98
N SER A 490 -10.54 -26.97 10.92
CA SER A 490 -10.39 -28.01 11.93
C SER A 490 -9.11 -27.81 12.76
N LYS A 491 -9.17 -28.13 14.06
CA LYS A 491 -8.09 -27.84 15.03
C LYS A 491 -6.81 -28.66 14.82
N ASP A 492 -6.91 -29.77 14.13
CA ASP A 492 -5.88 -30.81 13.93
C ASP A 492 -5.23 -30.76 12.54
N LYS A 493 -5.60 -29.77 11.70
CA LYS A 493 -5.09 -29.62 10.34
C LYS A 493 -4.13 -28.42 10.22
N ILE A 494 -3.27 -28.50 9.20
CA ILE A 494 -2.30 -27.47 8.85
C ILE A 494 -2.79 -26.79 7.57
N TYR A 495 -3.04 -25.48 7.63
CA TYR A 495 -3.67 -24.75 6.54
C TYR A 495 -2.70 -23.83 5.81
N VAL A 496 -2.86 -23.75 4.48
CA VAL A 496 -2.13 -22.82 3.60
C VAL A 496 -3.11 -21.88 2.94
N PHE A 497 -3.05 -20.60 3.31
CA PHE A 497 -3.94 -19.56 2.82
C PHE A 497 -3.21 -18.63 1.84
N HIS A 498 -3.96 -18.03 0.92
CA HIS A 498 -3.49 -16.82 0.25
C HIS A 498 -3.61 -15.62 1.19
N ASN A 499 -4.83 -15.37 1.70
CA ASN A 499 -5.14 -14.47 2.81
C ASN A 499 -5.95 -15.25 3.88
N PRO A 500 -5.53 -15.29 5.15
CA PRO A 500 -6.30 -15.97 6.18
C PRO A 500 -7.56 -15.15 6.56
N PRO A 501 -8.69 -15.81 6.90
CA PRO A 501 -9.90 -15.11 7.32
C PRO A 501 -9.68 -14.40 8.66
N SER A 502 -10.35 -13.25 8.84
CA SER A 502 -10.15 -12.39 10.02
C SER A 502 -10.57 -13.06 11.35
N ASP A 503 -11.45 -14.04 11.28
CA ASP A 503 -12.06 -14.78 12.40
C ASP A 503 -11.59 -16.24 12.47
N LEU A 504 -10.40 -16.54 11.91
CA LEU A 504 -9.82 -17.88 11.89
C LEU A 504 -9.84 -18.53 13.29
N LYS A 505 -10.52 -19.68 13.40
CA LYS A 505 -10.50 -20.52 14.62
C LYS A 505 -9.10 -21.16 14.79
N PRO A 506 -8.71 -21.57 16.02
CA PRO A 506 -7.44 -22.25 16.24
C PRO A 506 -7.27 -23.49 15.35
N VAL A 507 -6.09 -23.65 14.75
CA VAL A 507 -5.68 -24.78 13.92
C VAL A 507 -4.32 -25.32 14.36
N ALA A 508 -3.85 -26.44 13.79
CA ALA A 508 -2.58 -27.05 14.20
C ALA A 508 -1.36 -26.28 13.66
N GLY A 509 -1.47 -25.71 12.46
CA GLY A 509 -0.41 -24.90 11.85
C GLY A 509 -0.95 -24.00 10.74
N ILE A 510 -0.28 -22.87 10.50
CA ILE A 510 -0.73 -21.85 9.54
C ILE A 510 0.41 -21.47 8.60
N MET A 511 0.16 -21.45 7.30
CA MET A 511 1.03 -20.80 6.33
C MET A 511 0.24 -19.82 5.46
N THR A 512 0.81 -18.65 5.14
CA THR A 512 0.10 -17.59 4.41
C THR A 512 0.96 -16.96 3.31
N VAL A 513 0.36 -16.59 2.17
CA VAL A 513 1.08 -15.89 1.09
C VAL A 513 1.32 -14.42 1.44
N THR A 514 0.32 -13.76 2.01
CA THR A 514 0.46 -12.40 2.50
C THR A 514 0.78 -12.42 3.97
N GLU A 515 1.81 -11.66 4.36
CA GLU A 515 2.06 -11.39 5.77
C GLU A 515 0.99 -10.42 6.27
N GLY A 516 0.03 -10.93 7.05
CA GLY A 516 -0.75 -10.06 7.91
C GLY A 516 0.20 -9.41 8.92
N ASN A 517 0.06 -8.10 9.15
CA ASN A 517 0.70 -7.33 10.23
C ASN A 517 0.96 -8.18 11.49
N MET A 518 2.12 -8.02 12.16
CA MET A 518 2.48 -8.71 13.41
C MET A 518 1.43 -8.62 14.55
N VAL A 519 0.56 -7.60 14.55
CA VAL A 519 -0.59 -7.45 15.48
C VAL A 519 -1.92 -7.91 14.89
N SER A 520 -1.92 -8.57 13.74
CA SER A 520 -3.12 -9.15 13.14
C SER A 520 -3.69 -10.25 14.04
N HIS A 521 -5.01 -10.40 14.02
CA HIS A 521 -5.72 -11.35 14.88
C HIS A 521 -5.20 -12.78 14.74
N VAL A 522 -4.80 -13.18 13.52
CA VAL A 522 -4.20 -14.49 13.23
C VAL A 522 -2.80 -14.63 13.83
N GLN A 523 -1.97 -13.59 13.77
CA GLN A 523 -0.62 -13.62 14.38
C GLN A 523 -0.69 -13.64 15.90
N LEU A 524 -1.59 -12.85 16.49
CA LEU A 524 -1.86 -12.86 17.93
C LEU A 524 -2.42 -14.21 18.40
N LEU A 525 -3.36 -14.80 17.63
CA LEU A 525 -3.88 -16.14 17.88
C LEU A 525 -2.76 -17.17 17.89
N ALA A 526 -1.94 -17.18 16.83
CA ALA A 526 -0.86 -18.14 16.65
C ALA A 526 0.16 -18.04 17.79
N ARG A 527 0.56 -16.82 18.16
CA ARG A 527 1.47 -16.57 19.27
C ARG A 527 0.90 -16.96 20.63
N ASN A 528 -0.37 -16.63 20.90
CA ASN A 528 -1.01 -16.93 22.18
C ASN A 528 -1.23 -18.43 22.40
N LEU A 529 -1.42 -19.18 21.33
CA LEU A 529 -1.70 -20.62 21.37
C LEU A 529 -0.49 -21.48 20.95
N ALA A 530 0.67 -20.85 20.72
CA ALA A 530 1.90 -21.49 20.22
C ALA A 530 1.66 -22.33 18.96
N ILE A 531 0.81 -21.84 18.05
CA ILE A 531 0.57 -22.45 16.75
C ILE A 531 1.75 -22.07 15.84
N PRO A 532 2.52 -23.05 15.31
CA PRO A 532 3.58 -22.76 14.36
C PRO A 532 3.01 -22.07 13.13
N ASN A 533 3.67 -21.00 12.68
CA ASN A 533 3.26 -20.34 11.44
C ASN A 533 4.40 -19.78 10.60
N ALA A 534 4.14 -19.67 9.30
CA ALA A 534 5.11 -19.20 8.32
C ALA A 534 4.44 -18.40 7.18
N VAL A 535 5.22 -17.54 6.53
CA VAL A 535 4.88 -16.91 5.26
C VAL A 535 5.49 -17.73 4.13
N LEU A 536 4.84 -17.76 2.96
CA LEU A 536 5.34 -18.42 1.75
C LEU A 536 5.07 -17.59 0.49
N SER A 537 5.75 -17.84 -0.64
CA SER A 537 5.37 -17.20 -1.91
C SER A 537 4.13 -17.84 -2.53
N LEU A 538 3.45 -17.12 -3.45
CA LEU A 538 2.32 -17.67 -4.21
C LEU A 538 2.70 -18.94 -4.96
N LYS A 539 3.88 -18.96 -5.59
CA LYS A 539 4.42 -20.13 -6.28
C LYS A 539 4.63 -21.32 -5.32
N ASN A 540 5.10 -21.06 -4.10
CA ASN A 540 5.25 -22.13 -3.11
C ASN A 540 3.89 -22.71 -2.68
N LYS A 541 2.83 -21.89 -2.63
CA LYS A 541 1.46 -22.37 -2.35
C LYS A 541 1.00 -23.33 -3.43
N GLU A 542 1.19 -22.94 -4.70
CA GLU A 542 0.86 -23.78 -5.87
C GLU A 542 1.65 -25.10 -5.87
N ASP A 543 2.94 -25.05 -5.53
CA ASP A 543 3.77 -26.25 -5.39
C ASP A 543 3.25 -27.17 -4.26
N LEU A 544 2.78 -26.59 -3.15
CA LEU A 544 2.23 -27.33 -2.01
C LEU A 544 0.86 -27.95 -2.30
N SER A 545 0.08 -27.43 -3.26
CA SER A 545 -1.22 -28.01 -3.64
C SER A 545 -1.13 -29.47 -4.06
N ARG A 546 0.05 -29.93 -4.53
CA ARG A 546 0.30 -31.33 -4.91
C ARG A 546 0.33 -32.30 -3.73
N PHE A 547 0.56 -31.78 -2.52
CA PHE A 547 0.63 -32.54 -1.27
C PHE A 547 -0.62 -32.33 -0.39
N ALA A 548 -1.66 -31.67 -0.92
CA ALA A 548 -2.91 -31.46 -0.20
C ALA A 548 -3.56 -32.81 0.16
N GLY A 549 -4.05 -32.94 1.39
CA GLY A 549 -4.61 -34.17 1.95
C GLY A 549 -3.56 -35.12 2.57
N GLU A 550 -2.26 -34.85 2.43
CA GLU A 550 -1.23 -35.66 3.07
C GLU A 550 -1.08 -35.32 4.56
N GLN A 551 -0.75 -36.33 5.38
CA GLN A 551 -0.31 -36.12 6.75
C GLN A 551 1.15 -35.65 6.78
N VAL A 552 1.36 -34.43 7.28
CA VAL A 552 2.68 -33.78 7.29
C VAL A 552 3.09 -33.36 8.70
N PHE A 553 4.37 -33.52 8.98
CA PHE A 553 5.04 -32.86 10.08
C PHE A 553 5.45 -31.46 9.63
N PHE A 554 5.11 -30.44 10.41
CA PHE A 554 5.43 -29.05 10.17
C PHE A 554 6.09 -28.47 11.41
N ALA A 555 7.23 -27.79 11.25
CA ALA A 555 7.94 -27.16 12.35
C ALA A 555 8.55 -25.84 11.92
N VAL A 556 8.52 -24.88 12.84
CA VAL A 556 9.11 -23.55 12.70
C VAL A 556 10.11 -23.37 13.84
N SER A 557 11.36 -23.07 13.49
CA SER A 557 12.43 -22.85 14.48
C SER A 557 12.34 -21.46 15.10
N ASN A 558 12.99 -21.26 16.25
CA ASN A 558 13.13 -19.94 16.88
C ASN A 558 13.87 -18.92 16.00
N LYS A 559 14.59 -19.38 14.97
CA LYS A 559 15.31 -18.55 14.00
C LYS A 559 14.59 -18.48 12.64
N GLY A 560 13.30 -18.83 12.59
CA GLY A 560 12.47 -18.68 11.39
C GLY A 560 12.66 -19.75 10.31
N THR A 561 13.42 -20.82 10.58
CA THR A 561 13.58 -21.93 9.63
C THR A 561 12.33 -22.79 9.62
N VAL A 562 11.83 -23.12 8.43
CA VAL A 562 10.64 -23.93 8.22
C VAL A 562 11.02 -25.32 7.74
N VAL A 563 10.52 -26.33 8.43
CA VAL A 563 10.68 -27.75 8.07
C VAL A 563 9.30 -28.36 7.89
N MET A 564 9.06 -28.94 6.72
CA MET A 564 7.88 -29.75 6.44
C MET A 564 8.27 -31.04 5.73
N LYS A 565 7.78 -32.17 6.24
CA LYS A 565 8.00 -33.50 5.63
C LYS A 565 6.79 -34.39 5.85
N ALA A 566 6.57 -35.35 4.94
CA ALA A 566 5.55 -36.38 5.11
C ALA A 566 5.75 -37.09 6.46
N ALA A 567 4.67 -37.40 7.17
CA ALA A 567 4.70 -38.03 8.49
C ALA A 567 5.54 -39.33 8.51
N ALA A 568 5.51 -40.08 7.41
CA ALA A 568 6.32 -41.30 7.24
C ALA A 568 7.84 -41.05 7.29
N LYS A 569 8.29 -39.86 6.87
CA LYS A 569 9.70 -39.45 6.82
C LYS A 569 10.19 -38.75 8.10
N MET A 570 9.37 -38.69 9.15
CA MET A 570 9.79 -38.17 10.45
C MET A 570 10.89 -39.03 11.07
N SER A 571 11.91 -38.38 11.62
CA SER A 571 12.96 -39.01 12.42
C SER A 571 12.38 -39.56 13.74
N ALA A 572 13.13 -40.43 14.40
CA ALA A 572 12.74 -40.96 15.72
C ALA A 572 12.55 -39.84 16.76
N ALA A 573 13.40 -38.81 16.73
CA ALA A 573 13.29 -37.65 17.61
C ALA A 573 12.01 -36.84 17.34
N GLU A 574 11.66 -36.62 16.07
CA GLU A 574 10.43 -35.91 15.70
C GLU A 574 9.18 -36.71 16.06
N LYS A 575 9.20 -38.04 15.88
CA LYS A 575 8.08 -38.92 16.31
C LYS A 575 7.90 -38.87 17.83
N ALA A 576 8.99 -38.78 18.59
CA ALA A 576 8.94 -38.68 20.05
C ALA A 576 8.28 -37.37 20.54
N LEU A 577 8.23 -36.31 19.74
CA LEU A 577 7.55 -35.06 20.08
C LEU A 577 6.02 -35.22 20.23
N PHE A 578 5.46 -36.23 19.56
CA PHE A 578 4.02 -36.53 19.55
C PHE A 578 3.68 -37.83 20.29
N ALA A 579 4.67 -38.54 20.82
CA ALA A 579 4.44 -39.68 21.68
C ALA A 579 3.82 -39.18 22.99
N GLU A 580 2.64 -39.69 23.35
CA GLU A 580 1.87 -39.25 24.52
C GLU A 580 2.73 -39.27 25.80
N LYS A 581 3.21 -38.10 26.24
CA LYS A 581 3.44 -37.88 27.66
C LYS A 581 2.07 -37.72 28.27
N LYS A 582 1.59 -38.75 29.00
CA LYS A 582 0.39 -38.67 29.85
C LYS A 582 0.35 -37.28 30.48
N ARG A 583 -0.59 -36.46 30.00
CA ARG A 583 -0.81 -35.11 30.47
C ARG A 583 -1.05 -35.25 31.97
N SER A 584 -0.29 -34.51 32.78
CA SER A 584 -0.62 -34.34 34.19
C SER A 584 -2.10 -33.95 34.27
N GLU A 585 -2.93 -34.82 34.83
CA GLU A 585 -4.33 -34.53 35.16
C GLU A 585 -4.40 -33.60 36.38
N GLU A 586 -3.52 -32.59 36.47
CA GLU A 586 -3.76 -31.45 37.34
C GLU A 586 -4.92 -30.67 36.74
N ARG A 587 -6.14 -31.12 37.06
CA ARG A 587 -7.34 -30.32 36.94
C ARG A 587 -7.10 -29.08 37.78
N ILE A 588 -7.00 -27.93 37.13
CA ILE A 588 -6.97 -26.63 37.79
C ILE A 588 -8.31 -26.49 38.54
N THR A 589 -8.30 -26.79 39.83
CA THR A 589 -9.45 -26.58 40.71
C THR A 589 -9.56 -25.09 41.00
N VAL A 590 -10.70 -24.49 40.65
CA VAL A 590 -11.02 -23.12 41.04
C VAL A 590 -11.11 -23.06 42.56
N PRO A 591 -10.37 -22.18 43.25
CA PRO A 591 -10.39 -22.07 44.71
C PRO A 591 -11.70 -21.40 45.18
N ILE A 592 -12.81 -22.13 45.10
CA ILE A 592 -14.15 -21.71 45.52
C ILE A 592 -14.22 -21.31 47.00
N GLU A 593 -13.34 -21.89 47.83
CA GLU A 593 -13.14 -21.57 49.25
C GLU A 593 -12.88 -20.07 49.49
N LYS A 594 -12.31 -19.38 48.49
CA LYS A 594 -11.94 -17.97 48.60
C LYS A 594 -13.04 -17.03 48.11
N MET A 595 -14.09 -17.54 47.47
CA MET A 595 -15.17 -16.71 46.93
C MET A 595 -16.14 -16.28 48.04
N ASP A 596 -16.38 -14.98 48.13
CA ASP A 596 -17.35 -14.40 49.03
C ASP A 596 -18.64 -14.09 48.27
N LEU A 597 -19.58 -15.05 48.33
CA LEU A 597 -20.89 -14.96 47.67
C LEU A 597 -21.93 -14.18 48.50
N SER A 598 -21.55 -13.68 49.70
CA SER A 598 -22.47 -12.90 50.55
C SER A 598 -22.66 -11.47 50.05
N GLN A 599 -21.78 -11.00 49.17
CA GLN A 599 -21.79 -9.66 48.61
C GLN A 599 -22.62 -9.61 47.30
N THR A 600 -23.85 -9.09 47.39
CA THR A 600 -24.84 -9.04 46.29
C THR A 600 -25.11 -7.64 45.70
N GLY A 601 -24.48 -6.59 46.24
CA GLY A 601 -24.56 -5.20 45.80
C GLY A 601 -23.44 -4.77 44.85
N VAL A 602 -23.63 -3.63 44.19
CA VAL A 602 -22.64 -3.06 43.28
C VAL A 602 -21.50 -2.42 44.08
N LEU A 603 -20.27 -2.92 43.86
CA LEU A 603 -19.07 -2.39 44.51
C LEU A 603 -18.51 -1.18 43.77
N ASN A 604 -18.03 -0.18 44.51
CA ASN A 604 -17.32 0.95 43.92
C ASN A 604 -15.90 0.51 43.52
N LEU A 605 -15.42 0.94 42.36
CA LEU A 605 -14.05 0.63 41.92
C LEU A 605 -12.96 1.12 42.90
N ARG A 606 -13.25 2.14 43.73
CA ARG A 606 -12.34 2.62 44.79
C ARG A 606 -12.21 1.64 45.97
N THR A 607 -13.11 0.68 46.10
CA THR A 607 -13.16 -0.26 47.24
C THR A 607 -12.71 -1.67 46.86
N VAL A 608 -12.23 -1.88 45.63
CA VAL A 608 -11.69 -3.16 45.15
C VAL A 608 -10.25 -2.97 44.68
N ASN A 609 -9.44 -4.00 44.85
CA ASN A 609 -8.01 -3.98 44.53
C ASN A 609 -7.53 -5.40 44.15
N ALA A 610 -6.23 -5.59 43.93
CA ALA A 610 -5.68 -6.89 43.53
C ALA A 610 -6.06 -8.04 44.48
N ALA A 611 -6.17 -7.78 45.79
CA ALA A 611 -6.57 -8.76 46.79
C ALA A 611 -8.06 -9.15 46.72
N SER A 612 -8.87 -8.39 45.98
CA SER A 612 -10.29 -8.69 45.74
C SER A 612 -10.50 -9.72 44.61
N SER A 613 -9.45 -9.99 43.81
CA SER A 613 -9.47 -10.90 42.66
C SER A 613 -9.79 -12.32 43.09
N GLY A 614 -10.84 -12.89 42.50
CA GLY A 614 -11.29 -14.26 42.80
C GLY A 614 -11.97 -14.42 44.17
N LYS A 615 -12.15 -13.33 44.93
CA LYS A 615 -12.91 -13.30 46.19
C LYS A 615 -14.22 -12.54 46.05
N LEU A 616 -14.15 -11.24 45.70
CA LEU A 616 -15.31 -10.36 45.56
C LEU A 616 -15.63 -10.06 44.09
N CYS A 617 -14.61 -10.06 43.22
CA CYS A 617 -14.77 -9.75 41.80
C CYS A 617 -13.71 -10.46 40.95
N GLY A 618 -13.91 -10.47 39.63
CA GLY A 618 -12.95 -11.04 38.69
C GLY A 618 -11.66 -10.22 38.59
N PRO A 619 -10.56 -10.81 38.09
CA PRO A 619 -9.24 -10.18 38.01
C PRO A 619 -9.23 -8.86 37.23
N LYS A 620 -10.11 -8.71 36.23
CA LYS A 620 -10.24 -7.46 35.47
C LYS A 620 -10.69 -6.29 36.35
N ALA A 621 -11.73 -6.48 37.16
CA ALA A 621 -12.25 -5.43 38.04
C ALA A 621 -11.29 -5.14 39.20
N ALA A 622 -10.66 -6.17 39.76
CA ALA A 622 -9.63 -6.06 40.80
C ALA A 622 -8.41 -5.25 40.33
N ASN A 623 -7.88 -5.54 39.14
CA ASN A 623 -6.74 -4.82 38.56
C ASN A 623 -7.12 -3.37 38.19
N LEU A 624 -8.33 -3.13 37.68
CA LEU A 624 -8.81 -1.79 37.39
C LEU A 624 -8.96 -0.96 38.68
N GLY A 625 -9.48 -1.55 39.75
CA GLY A 625 -9.53 -0.92 41.07
C GLY A 625 -8.14 -0.64 41.65
N GLN A 626 -7.20 -1.57 41.46
CA GLN A 626 -5.79 -1.38 41.86
C GLN A 626 -5.13 -0.21 41.11
N LEU A 627 -5.36 -0.10 39.81
CA LEU A 627 -4.90 1.03 39.01
C LEU A 627 -5.53 2.34 39.49
N LYS A 628 -6.83 2.36 39.76
CA LYS A 628 -7.51 3.53 40.31
C LYS A 628 -7.01 3.90 41.72
N ALA A 629 -6.53 2.94 42.50
CA ALA A 629 -5.90 3.20 43.79
C ALA A 629 -4.50 3.82 43.64
N TYR A 630 -3.73 3.40 42.64
CA TYR A 630 -2.42 3.97 42.33
C TYR A 630 -2.50 5.31 41.58
N PHE A 631 -3.60 5.56 40.86
CA PHE A 631 -3.85 6.76 40.05
C PHE A 631 -5.27 7.32 40.36
N PRO A 632 -5.45 8.08 41.47
CA PRO A 632 -6.76 8.41 42.07
C PRO A 632 -7.73 9.32 41.30
#